data_AF-A0A0S7YH44-F1
#
_entry.id   AF-A0A0S7YH44-F1
#
_cell.length_a   1.000
_cell.length_b   1.000
_cell.length_c   1.000
_cell.angle_alpha   90.00
_cell.angle_beta   90.00
_cell.angle_gamma   90.00
#
_symmetry.space_group_name_H-M   'P 1'
#
loop_
_entity.id
_entity.type
_entity.pdbx_description
1 polymer ?
#
loop_
_entity_poly.entity_id
_entity_poly.type
_entity_poly.pdbx_seq_one_letter_code
_entity_poly.pdbx_strand_id
1 'polypeptide(L)'
;MLHLALSNLACRKGRSAITMLGVGIGIMLLLVVIGMTEGTVREVVDRMLNADADLIVAKRGFSAALGADPGAPLREGYAELLARIDGVADVVPVANWWVVIGTQRQNVLGVHPQDLPRIKGLR
;
A
#
# COMPACT_ATOMS: atom_id res chain seq x y z
N MET A 1 17.81 27.69 42.48
CA MET A 1 18.36 27.76 41.10
C MET A 1 17.25 27.87 40.04
N LEU A 2 16.32 26.91 39.92
CA LEU A 2 15.20 26.94 38.94
C LEU A 2 14.33 28.22 38.98
N HIS A 3 14.08 28.76 40.19
CA HIS A 3 13.27 29.97 40.38
C HIS A 3 13.88 31.20 39.69
N LEU A 4 15.22 31.34 39.69
CA LEU A 4 15.92 32.44 39.01
C LEU A 4 15.90 32.29 37.49
N ALA A 5 15.92 31.06 36.98
CA ALA A 5 15.82 30.76 35.54
C ALA A 5 14.42 31.10 35.00
N LEU A 6 13.37 30.66 35.70
CA LEU A 6 11.96 30.97 35.36
C LEU A 6 11.68 32.48 35.41
N SER A 7 12.21 33.17 36.42
CA SER A 7 12.05 34.63 36.55
C SER A 7 12.75 35.39 35.42
N ASN A 8 13.90 34.91 34.95
CA ASN A 8 14.58 35.49 33.77
C ASN A 8 13.82 35.24 32.47
N LEU A 9 13.21 34.05 32.32
CA LEU A 9 12.37 33.70 31.18
C LEU A 9 11.15 34.64 31.08
N ALA A 10 10.53 34.94 32.23
CA ALA A 10 9.40 35.86 32.34
C ALA A 10 9.77 37.34 32.07
N CYS A 11 11.02 37.73 32.33
CA CYS A 11 11.50 39.11 32.12
C CYS A 11 11.91 39.37 30.66
N ARG A 12 12.31 38.33 29.90
CA ARG A 12 12.68 38.42 28.47
C ARG A 12 11.74 37.60 27.58
N LYS A 13 10.45 37.98 27.60
CA LYS A 13 9.34 37.27 26.94
C LYS A 13 9.54 37.03 25.44
N GLY A 14 9.98 38.03 24.68
CA GLY A 14 10.13 37.93 23.22
C GLY A 14 11.19 36.91 22.79
N ARG A 15 12.40 37.00 23.35
CA ARG A 15 13.50 36.09 22.98
C ARG A 15 13.24 34.66 23.43
N SER A 16 12.64 34.47 24.61
CA SER A 16 12.31 33.14 25.13
C SER A 16 11.18 32.47 24.35
N ALA A 17 10.18 33.25 23.90
CA ALA A 17 9.10 32.71 23.06
C ALA A 17 9.61 32.25 21.69
N ILE A 18 10.46 33.06 21.03
CA ILE A 18 11.01 32.71 19.71
C ILE A 18 11.88 31.45 19.78
N THR A 19 12.70 31.31 20.83
CA THR A 19 13.53 30.10 21.01
C THR A 19 12.68 28.86 21.32
N MET A 20 11.67 28.98 22.17
CA MET A 20 10.75 27.87 22.47
C MET A 20 9.96 27.44 21.23
N LEU A 21 9.48 28.40 20.43
CA LEU A 21 8.80 28.11 19.16
C LEU A 21 9.74 27.46 18.15
N GLY A 22 10.98 27.94 18.01
CA GLY A 22 11.95 27.35 17.09
C GLY A 22 12.23 25.88 17.40
N VAL A 23 12.46 25.56 18.68
CA VAL A 23 12.67 24.17 19.12
C VAL A 23 11.39 23.34 18.95
N GLY A 24 10.24 23.90 19.33
CA GLY A 24 8.95 23.22 19.21
C GLY A 24 8.61 22.87 17.77
N ILE A 25 8.79 23.80 16.84
CA ILE A 25 8.58 23.57 15.40
C ILE A 25 9.56 22.53 14.86
N GLY A 26 10.84 22.59 15.26
CA GLY A 26 11.83 21.59 14.87
C GLY A 26 11.44 20.17 15.28
N ILE A 27 10.99 20.00 16.52
CA ILE A 27 10.52 18.70 17.03
C ILE A 27 9.24 18.26 16.31
N MET A 28 8.27 19.15 16.12
CA MET A 28 7.03 18.83 15.41
C MET A 28 7.29 18.37 13.98
N LEU A 29 8.16 19.06 13.23
CA LEU A 29 8.53 18.66 11.87
C LEU A 29 9.19 17.29 11.85
N LEU A 30 10.08 17.02 12.81
CA LEU A 30 10.71 15.71 12.93
C LEU A 30 9.68 14.60 13.15
N LEU A 31 8.74 14.81 14.08
CA LEU A 31 7.67 13.84 14.37
C LEU A 31 6.74 13.62 13.17
N VAL A 32 6.40 14.69 12.44
CA VAL A 32 5.59 14.60 11.22
C VAL A 32 6.29 13.76 10.17
N VAL A 33 7.58 14.01 9.91
CA VAL A 33 8.34 13.25 8.92
C VAL A 33 8.41 11.77 9.29
N ILE A 34 8.77 11.46 10.53
CA ILE A 34 8.86 10.06 11.00
C ILE A 34 7.50 9.37 10.88
N GLY A 35 6.43 10.00 11.38
CA GLY A 35 5.09 9.43 11.32
C GLY A 35 4.58 9.23 9.90
N MET A 36 4.89 10.17 8.99
CA MET A 36 4.55 10.03 7.57
C MET A 36 5.36 8.90 6.90
N THR A 37 6.66 8.79 7.19
CA THR A 37 7.49 7.72 6.62
C THR A 37 6.98 6.35 7.06
N GLU A 38 6.82 6.13 8.37
CA GLU A 38 6.34 4.85 8.90
C GLU A 38 4.91 4.55 8.44
N GLY A 39 4.01 5.54 8.45
CA GLY A 39 2.65 5.39 7.98
C GLY A 39 2.57 5.05 6.48
N THR A 40 3.38 5.71 5.65
CA THR A 40 3.43 5.45 4.20
C THR A 40 4.00 4.07 3.91
N VAL A 41 5.09 3.69 4.57
CA VAL A 41 5.69 2.36 4.40
C VAL A 41 4.69 1.29 4.81
N ARG A 42 4.02 1.46 5.95
CA ARG A 42 3.00 0.51 6.41
C ARG A 42 1.83 0.39 5.43
N GLU A 43 1.31 1.50 4.93
CA GLU A 43 0.22 1.49 3.96
C GLU A 43 0.64 0.81 2.64
N VAL A 44 1.86 1.08 2.16
CA VAL A 44 2.39 0.44 0.94
C VAL A 44 2.58 -1.05 1.17
N VAL A 45 3.15 -1.45 2.31
CA VAL A 45 3.34 -2.85 2.68
C VAL A 45 1.99 -3.56 2.79
N ASP A 46 1.02 -2.99 3.51
CA ASP A 46 -0.31 -3.59 3.65
C ASP A 46 -0.97 -3.74 2.27
N ARG A 47 -0.88 -2.73 1.39
CA ARG A 47 -1.43 -2.82 0.02
C ARG A 47 -0.72 -3.86 -0.84
N MET A 48 0.60 -4.01 -0.71
CA MET A 48 1.37 -4.98 -1.47
C MET A 48 1.16 -6.41 -0.95
N LEU A 49 1.10 -6.60 0.37
CA LEU A 49 0.93 -7.90 1.02
C LEU A 49 -0.52 -8.39 1.07
N ASN A 50 -1.50 -7.51 0.85
CA ASN A 50 -2.91 -7.92 0.74
C ASN A 50 -3.18 -8.85 -0.46
N ALA A 51 -2.25 -8.97 -1.41
CA ALA A 51 -2.24 -10.06 -2.38
C ALA A 51 -1.26 -11.13 -1.89
N ASP A 52 -1.76 -12.27 -1.40
CA ASP A 52 -0.99 -13.46 -0.99
C ASP A 52 -0.36 -14.18 -2.20
N ALA A 53 0.00 -13.43 -3.25
CA ALA A 53 0.51 -13.92 -4.52
C ALA A 53 1.95 -13.42 -4.71
N ASP A 54 2.91 -14.35 -4.67
CA ASP A 54 4.32 -14.04 -4.87
C ASP A 54 4.65 -13.67 -6.32
N LEU A 55 3.87 -14.18 -7.28
CA LEU A 55 4.12 -13.98 -8.71
C LEU A 55 2.82 -13.82 -9.50
N ILE A 56 2.76 -12.78 -10.33
CA ILE A 56 1.69 -12.59 -11.31
C ILE A 56 2.19 -13.01 -12.68
N VAL A 57 1.60 -14.06 -13.24
CA VAL A 57 1.90 -14.52 -14.60
C VAL A 57 0.89 -13.92 -15.56
N ALA A 58 1.37 -13.15 -16.54
CA ALA A 58 0.53 -12.52 -17.53
C ALA A 58 1.12 -12.65 -18.94
N LYS A 59 0.28 -12.45 -19.96
CA LYS A 59 0.71 -12.46 -21.36
C LYS A 59 1.69 -11.31 -21.64
N ARG A 60 2.61 -11.53 -22.58
CA ARG A 60 3.49 -10.46 -23.08
C ARG A 60 2.67 -9.28 -23.60
N GLY A 61 2.89 -8.10 -23.04
CA GLY A 61 2.14 -6.88 -23.38
C GLY A 61 0.98 -6.55 -22.44
N PHE A 62 0.70 -7.40 -21.44
CA PHE A 62 -0.21 -7.07 -20.35
C PHE A 62 0.36 -5.92 -19.50
N SER A 63 -0.47 -4.91 -19.24
CA SER A 63 -0.14 -3.83 -18.30
C SER A 63 -1.10 -3.86 -17.12
N ALA A 64 -0.57 -4.25 -15.96
CA ALA A 64 -1.30 -4.22 -14.69
C ALA A 64 -1.80 -2.80 -14.35
N ALA A 65 -1.01 -1.77 -14.67
CA ALA A 65 -1.33 -0.37 -14.41
C ALA A 65 -2.52 0.16 -15.23
N LEU A 66 -2.71 -0.37 -16.44
CA LEU A 66 -3.78 0.07 -17.34
C LEU A 66 -5.02 -0.84 -17.27
N GLY A 67 -4.94 -1.96 -16.55
CA GLY A 67 -5.98 -3.00 -16.57
C GLY A 67 -6.34 -3.46 -17.99
N ALA A 68 -5.42 -3.24 -18.92
CA ALA A 68 -5.65 -3.37 -20.35
C ALA A 68 -4.83 -4.57 -20.83
N ASP A 69 -5.54 -5.67 -21.07
CA ASP A 69 -5.04 -6.72 -21.93
C ASP A 69 -5.40 -6.34 -23.38
N PRO A 70 -4.43 -6.15 -24.29
CA PRO A 70 -4.72 -5.93 -25.71
C PRO A 70 -5.28 -7.19 -26.41
N GLY A 71 -5.52 -8.30 -25.70
CA GLY A 71 -5.98 -9.55 -26.30
C GLY A 71 -6.83 -10.46 -25.43
N ALA A 72 -6.96 -11.70 -25.89
CA ALA A 72 -7.70 -12.76 -25.21
C ALA A 72 -6.97 -13.23 -23.93
N PRO A 73 -7.73 -13.60 -22.88
CA PRO A 73 -7.19 -14.07 -21.60
C PRO A 73 -6.29 -15.30 -21.78
N LEU A 74 -5.38 -15.52 -20.82
CA LEU A 74 -4.62 -16.77 -20.74
C LEU A 74 -5.59 -17.96 -20.67
N ARG A 75 -5.27 -19.03 -21.40
CA ARG A 75 -6.06 -20.26 -21.39
C ARG A 75 -5.94 -20.94 -20.03
N GLU A 76 -7.05 -21.41 -19.46
CA GLU A 76 -7.10 -21.99 -18.11
C GLU A 76 -6.11 -23.14 -17.89
N GLY A 77 -5.82 -23.95 -18.92
CA GLY A 77 -4.85 -25.05 -18.84
C GLY A 77 -3.41 -24.64 -18.50
N TYR A 78 -3.06 -23.35 -18.57
CA TYR A 78 -1.77 -22.88 -18.06
C TYR A 78 -1.66 -22.94 -16.54
N ALA A 79 -2.78 -22.84 -15.81
CA ALA A 79 -2.77 -22.96 -14.35
C ALA A 79 -2.27 -24.35 -13.92
N GLU A 80 -2.77 -25.41 -14.56
CA GLU A 80 -2.35 -26.80 -14.31
C GLU A 80 -0.88 -27.04 -14.67
N LEU A 81 -0.38 -26.38 -15.72
CA LEU A 81 1.03 -26.48 -16.12
C LEU A 81 1.95 -25.79 -15.12
N LEU A 82 1.57 -24.61 -14.64
CA LEU A 82 2.33 -23.85 -13.64
C LEU A 82 2.34 -24.58 -12.30
N ALA A 83 1.23 -25.21 -11.91
CA ALA A 83 1.13 -25.99 -10.67
C ALA A 83 2.03 -27.24 -10.66
N ARG A 84 2.55 -27.68 -11.81
CA ARG A 84 3.49 -28.82 -11.92
C ARG A 84 4.95 -28.42 -11.76
N ILE A 85 5.26 -27.12 -11.70
CA ILE A 85 6.62 -26.63 -11.54
C ILE A 85 7.04 -26.82 -10.08
N ASP A 86 8.22 -27.41 -9.87
CA ASP A 86 8.78 -27.62 -8.54
C ASP A 86 9.01 -26.26 -7.84
N GLY A 87 8.54 -26.15 -6.59
CA GLY A 87 8.55 -24.90 -5.82
C GLY A 87 7.30 -24.02 -5.95
N VAL A 88 6.33 -24.36 -6.81
CA VAL A 88 5.03 -23.67 -6.87
C VAL A 88 4.08 -24.27 -5.84
N ALA A 89 3.70 -23.48 -4.84
CA ALA A 89 2.81 -23.92 -3.77
C ALA A 89 1.33 -23.94 -4.19
N ASP A 90 0.88 -22.92 -4.91
CA ASP A 90 -0.50 -22.78 -5.39
C ASP A 90 -0.56 -21.91 -6.65
N VAL A 91 -1.60 -22.10 -7.47
CA VAL A 91 -1.83 -21.31 -8.68
C VAL A 91 -3.31 -20.97 -8.78
N VAL A 92 -3.63 -19.67 -8.73
CA VAL A 92 -5.00 -19.19 -8.86
C VAL A 92 -5.21 -18.46 -10.19
N PRO A 93 -6.07 -18.97 -11.09
CA PRO A 93 -6.42 -18.25 -12.31
C PRO A 93 -7.33 -17.05 -11.98
N VAL A 94 -6.94 -15.87 -12.48
CA VAL A 94 -7.69 -14.62 -12.29
C VAL A 94 -8.02 -14.03 -13.65
N ALA A 95 -9.32 -13.85 -13.94
CA ALA A 95 -9.78 -13.08 -15.07
C ALA A 95 -10.02 -11.63 -14.63
N ASN A 96 -9.51 -10.66 -15.38
CA ASN A 96 -9.79 -9.25 -15.12
C ASN A 96 -10.64 -8.68 -16.25
N TRP A 97 -11.76 -8.06 -15.89
CA TRP A 97 -12.65 -7.36 -16.81
C TRP A 97 -13.03 -6.01 -16.20
N TRP A 98 -13.55 -5.08 -16.98
CA TRP A 98 -14.10 -3.83 -16.45
C TRP A 98 -15.55 -3.67 -16.89
N VAL A 99 -16.38 -3.20 -15.97
CA VAL A 99 -17.79 -2.91 -16.24
C VAL A 99 -18.06 -1.47 -15.83
N VAL A 100 -19.04 -0.83 -16.47
CA VAL A 100 -19.52 0.48 -16.05
C VAL A 100 -20.75 0.25 -15.19
N ILE A 101 -20.65 0.55 -13.89
CA ILE A 101 -21.78 0.51 -12.97
C ILE A 101 -22.17 1.97 -12.70
N GLY A 102 -23.34 2.37 -13.19
CA GLY A 102 -23.75 3.78 -13.18
C GLY A 102 -22.86 4.62 -14.10
N THR A 103 -22.14 5.60 -13.55
CA THR A 103 -21.19 6.45 -14.27
C THR A 103 -19.73 6.09 -14.03
N GLN A 104 -19.46 5.07 -13.20
CA GLN A 104 -18.10 4.72 -12.81
C GLN A 104 -17.64 3.41 -13.46
N ARG A 105 -16.43 3.44 -14.03
CA ARG A 105 -15.73 2.24 -14.49
C ARG A 105 -15.18 1.50 -13.27
N GLN A 106 -15.59 0.25 -13.10
CA GLN A 106 -15.12 -0.62 -12.04
C GLN A 106 -14.42 -1.84 -12.64
N ASN A 107 -13.31 -2.25 -12.02
CA ASN A 107 -12.65 -3.51 -12.35
C ASN A 107 -13.38 -4.65 -11.63
N VAL A 108 -13.66 -5.71 -12.38
CA VAL A 108 -14.30 -6.93 -11.93
C VAL A 108 -13.31 -8.06 -12.13
N LEU A 109 -12.95 -8.70 -11.01
CA LEU A 109 -12.08 -9.86 -11.00
C LEU A 109 -12.94 -11.12 -10.96
N GLY A 110 -12.84 -11.94 -12.00
CA GLY A 110 -13.39 -13.28 -12.07
C GLY A 110 -12.42 -14.26 -11.42
N VAL A 111 -12.85 -14.88 -10.34
CA VAL A 111 -12.08 -15.86 -9.55
C VAL A 111 -12.98 -17.00 -9.12
N HIS A 112 -12.42 -18.20 -9.03
CA HIS A 112 -13.17 -19.34 -8.52
C HIS A 112 -13.56 -19.11 -7.05
N PRO A 113 -14.79 -19.47 -6.62
CA PRO A 113 -15.27 -19.18 -5.26
C PRO A 113 -14.38 -19.78 -4.15
N GLN A 114 -13.72 -20.90 -4.44
CA GLN A 114 -12.84 -21.62 -3.52
C GLN A 114 -11.52 -20.87 -3.30
N ASP A 115 -11.10 -20.04 -4.25
CA ASP A 115 -9.83 -19.30 -4.19
C ASP A 115 -10.01 -17.84 -3.74
N LEU A 116 -11.26 -17.39 -3.56
CA LEU A 116 -11.57 -16.03 -3.10
C LEU A 116 -10.93 -15.66 -1.75
N PRO A 117 -10.88 -16.56 -0.74
CA PRO A 117 -10.20 -16.25 0.53
C PRO A 117 -8.70 -16.02 0.34
N ARG A 118 -8.07 -16.70 -0.64
CA ARG A 118 -6.63 -16.64 -0.92
C ARG A 118 -6.23 -15.31 -1.56
N ILE A 119 -7.06 -14.80 -2.47
CA ILE A 119 -6.76 -13.54 -3.17
C ILE A 119 -7.04 -12.29 -2.32
N LYS A 120 -8.01 -12.36 -1.41
CA LYS A 120 -8.37 -11.22 -0.55
C LYS A 120 -7.54 -11.11 0.73
N GLY A 121 -6.56 -11.99 0.95
CA GLY A 121 -5.83 -12.07 2.22
C GLY A 121 -6.74 -12.35 3.43
N LEU A 122 -7.93 -12.93 3.18
CA LEU A 122 -8.91 -13.28 4.22
C LEU A 122 -8.57 -14.69 4.72
N ARG A 123 -7.60 -14.77 5.63
CA ARG A 123 -7.42 -15.93 6.52
C ARG A 123 -8.23 -15.74 7.80
#